data_AF-A0A660NBR9-F1
#
_entry.id   AF-A0A660NBR9-F1
#
_cell.length_a   1.000
_cell.length_b   1.000
_cell.length_c   1.000
_cell.angle_alpha   90.00
_cell.angle_beta   90.00
_cell.angle_gamma   90.00
#
_symmetry.space_group_name_H-M   'P 1'
#
loop_
_entity.id
_entity.type
_entity.pdbx_description
1 polymer ?
#
loop_
_entity_poly.entity_id
_entity_poly.type
_entity_poly.pdbx_seq_one_letter_code
_entity_poly.pdbx_strand_id
1 'polypeptide(L)'
;MSYRFIMGGSGSGKTHYVFSDCIAKSLENEKENYIVIVPEQQTMQTQKDLVTMHPRHAISNIDVVSFNRLAYRIFHELGIQNPDVIDDIGKTMIIRKVAFEKKKELKVFANQFSKAGFIDHMKSMISEFFQYGVDVEKIRELLKQDLRPTLRSKLQDMEVIYSGFQEFIAGKYITTEEILDVLSRVIYRSKIIDGAHIVLDGFTGFTPVQLRIIDMFLSKAEDVTITVTVPTKEEAYSRREESDLFLMSKTMVAEITDLAAKNGICHEEDVIFSRPYKRFLGEENLAYLEEHFLRYDRTKKMAADGHIRMVRATNPMSEIRVITGEILRLVKEEGYRFCEIAVIMGDMNVYKEDLMQRLDNCEIPYYMDDNISISDNPLVDFLRAALNVIAEGYSYESVMHYVRSCMVERPKKLIWMMDNYMLSRGIKSYKAMEKQWDYVPRSLKGINIEELNAFKDSILEELLPLKKVFSEEELTANKISAAIFAIFEKLGIEE
;
A
#
# COMPACT_ATOMS: atom_id res chain seq x y z
N MET A 1 4.48 31.59 16.87
CA MET A 1 4.20 30.22 17.38
C MET A 1 2.80 30.16 17.95
N SER A 2 1.89 29.67 17.14
CA SER A 2 0.50 29.45 17.52
C SER A 2 -0.04 28.21 16.81
N TYR A 3 -1.19 27.73 17.25
CA TYR A 3 -1.94 26.72 16.53
C TYR A 3 -3.43 27.02 16.55
N ARG A 4 -4.15 26.51 15.55
CA ARG A 4 -5.61 26.62 15.46
C ARG A 4 -6.20 25.39 14.79
N PHE A 5 -7.46 25.12 15.10
CA PHE A 5 -8.24 24.10 14.40
C PHE A 5 -9.22 24.72 13.42
N ILE A 6 -9.41 24.01 12.31
CA ILE A 6 -10.44 24.31 11.32
C ILE A 6 -11.42 23.16 11.30
N MET A 7 -12.60 23.39 11.89
CA MET A 7 -13.57 22.35 12.21
C MET A 7 -14.82 22.44 11.33
N GLY A 8 -15.46 21.30 11.09
CA GLY A 8 -16.73 21.22 10.36
C GLY A 8 -17.00 19.80 9.85
N GLY A 9 -18.27 19.52 9.50
CA GLY A 9 -18.68 18.22 8.95
C GLY A 9 -18.10 17.94 7.55
N SER A 10 -18.46 16.80 6.98
CA SER A 10 -18.01 16.44 5.63
C SER A 10 -18.65 17.38 4.61
N GLY A 11 -17.86 17.94 3.69
CA GLY A 11 -18.36 18.88 2.67
C GLY A 11 -18.54 20.32 3.13
N SER A 12 -18.15 20.66 4.36
CA SER A 12 -18.24 22.04 4.88
C SER A 12 -17.33 23.05 4.16
N GLY A 13 -16.24 22.58 3.55
CA GLY A 13 -15.28 23.42 2.83
C GLY A 13 -13.96 23.69 3.57
N LYS A 14 -13.65 22.92 4.63
CA LYS A 14 -12.39 23.01 5.41
C LYS A 14 -11.16 23.08 4.50
N THR A 15 -10.91 22.04 3.72
CA THR A 15 -9.77 21.92 2.80
C THR A 15 -9.65 23.13 1.87
N HIS A 16 -10.75 23.53 1.23
CA HIS A 16 -10.77 24.69 0.34
C HIS A 16 -10.44 25.99 1.07
N TYR A 17 -10.94 26.17 2.29
CA TYR A 17 -10.62 27.34 3.10
C TYR A 17 -9.15 27.37 3.50
N VAL A 18 -8.60 26.26 4.00
CA VAL A 18 -7.19 26.21 4.41
C VAL A 18 -6.26 26.46 3.23
N PHE A 19 -6.57 25.91 2.06
CA PHE A 19 -5.79 26.14 0.86
C PHE A 19 -5.90 27.58 0.37
N SER A 20 -7.09 28.18 0.43
CA SER A 20 -7.27 29.59 0.07
C SER A 20 -6.52 30.52 1.01
N ASP A 21 -6.56 30.25 2.33
CA ASP A 21 -5.82 31.00 3.35
C ASP A 21 -4.31 30.86 3.16
N CYS A 22 -3.83 29.64 2.93
CA CYS A 22 -2.43 29.35 2.63
C CYS A 22 -1.94 30.09 1.37
N ILE A 23 -2.73 30.07 0.29
CA ILE A 23 -2.42 30.80 -0.95
C ILE A 23 -2.40 32.32 -0.70
N ALA A 24 -3.36 32.85 0.04
CA ALA A 24 -3.41 34.29 0.34
C ALA A 24 -2.16 34.75 1.11
N LYS A 25 -1.81 34.03 2.19
CA LYS A 25 -0.61 34.30 2.97
C LYS A 25 0.68 34.16 2.13
N SER A 26 0.77 33.11 1.32
CA SER A 26 1.90 32.86 0.41
C SER A 26 2.13 33.98 -0.61
N LEU A 27 1.05 34.63 -1.09
CA LEU A 27 1.13 35.78 -1.99
C LEU A 27 1.57 37.07 -1.29
N GLU A 28 1.22 37.25 -0.03
CA GLU A 28 1.63 38.39 0.79
C GLU A 28 3.11 38.29 1.17
N ASN A 29 3.58 37.08 1.51
CA ASN A 29 4.93 36.80 1.97
C ASN A 29 5.66 35.75 1.12
N GLU A 30 6.17 36.16 -0.05
CA GLU A 30 6.86 35.27 -1.00
C GLU A 30 8.17 34.64 -0.45
N LYS A 31 8.70 35.14 0.68
CA LYS A 31 9.94 34.64 1.31
C LYS A 31 9.71 33.60 2.41
N GLU A 32 8.48 33.44 2.87
CA GLU A 32 8.12 32.48 3.90
C GLU A 32 7.78 31.13 3.27
N ASN A 33 8.01 30.05 4.03
CA ASN A 33 7.75 28.69 3.58
C ASN A 33 6.40 28.22 4.11
N TYR A 34 5.59 27.65 3.22
CA TYR A 34 4.29 27.07 3.54
C TYR A 34 4.35 25.57 3.28
N ILE A 35 4.04 24.76 4.28
CA ILE A 35 4.15 23.29 4.19
C ILE A 35 2.76 22.69 4.41
N VAL A 36 2.19 22.12 3.36
CA VAL A 36 0.91 21.42 3.40
C VAL A 36 1.18 19.92 3.50
N ILE A 37 0.94 19.40 4.69
CA ILE A 37 1.10 17.99 5.02
C ILE A 37 -0.25 17.28 4.84
N VAL A 38 -0.25 16.25 4.00
CA VAL A 38 -1.44 15.40 3.72
C VAL A 38 -1.08 13.91 3.73
N PRO A 39 -2.06 13.01 3.87
CA PRO A 39 -1.84 11.58 3.67
C PRO A 39 -1.16 11.30 2.33
N GLU A 40 -0.33 10.25 2.29
CA GLU A 40 0.51 9.92 1.13
C GLU A 40 -0.30 9.75 -0.17
N GLN A 41 -1.47 9.12 -0.06
CA GLN A 41 -2.44 8.89 -1.14
C GLN A 41 -3.02 10.20 -1.72
N GLN A 42 -3.02 11.30 -0.97
CA GLN A 42 -3.64 12.57 -1.37
C GLN A 42 -2.64 13.57 -1.93
N THR A 43 -1.33 13.34 -1.79
CA THR A 43 -0.28 14.32 -2.13
C THR A 43 -0.38 14.88 -3.54
N MET A 44 -0.54 14.03 -4.56
CA MET A 44 -0.64 14.47 -5.96
C MET A 44 -1.92 15.27 -6.22
N GLN A 45 -3.05 14.82 -5.69
CA GLN A 45 -4.34 15.49 -5.87
C GLN A 45 -4.32 16.87 -5.20
N THR A 46 -3.83 16.95 -3.96
CA THR A 46 -3.67 18.22 -3.23
C THR A 46 -2.75 19.18 -3.96
N GLN A 47 -1.65 18.69 -4.54
CA GLN A 47 -0.74 19.52 -5.35
C GLN A 47 -1.44 20.09 -6.58
N LYS A 48 -2.23 19.26 -7.29
CA LYS A 48 -3.02 19.69 -8.44
C LYS A 48 -4.09 20.72 -8.05
N ASP A 49 -4.76 20.52 -6.92
CA ASP A 49 -5.80 21.41 -6.43
C ASP A 49 -5.22 22.77 -6.04
N LEU A 50 -4.10 22.79 -5.32
CA LEU A 50 -3.40 24.03 -4.97
C LEU A 50 -2.90 24.78 -6.19
N VAL A 51 -2.30 24.10 -7.17
CA VAL A 51 -1.88 24.72 -8.45
C VAL A 51 -3.09 25.27 -9.22
N THR A 52 -4.21 24.56 -9.23
CA THR A 52 -5.43 25.01 -9.93
C THR A 52 -6.06 26.22 -9.23
N MET A 53 -6.06 26.23 -7.90
CA MET A 53 -6.59 27.33 -7.08
C MET A 53 -5.68 28.56 -7.05
N HIS A 54 -4.37 28.37 -7.17
CA HIS A 54 -3.40 29.45 -7.08
C HIS A 54 -3.56 30.41 -8.28
N PRO A 55 -3.71 31.75 -8.07
CA PRO A 55 -3.93 32.71 -9.15
C PRO A 55 -2.85 32.70 -10.25
N ARG A 56 -1.61 32.36 -9.88
CA ARG A 56 -0.46 32.23 -10.80
C ARG A 56 -0.27 30.82 -11.38
N HIS A 57 -1.11 29.86 -11.02
CA HIS A 57 -0.98 28.44 -11.38
C HIS A 57 0.40 27.82 -11.09
N ALA A 58 1.03 28.25 -10.00
CA ALA A 58 2.35 27.81 -9.56
C ALA A 58 2.45 27.91 -8.03
N ILE A 59 3.19 26.99 -7.40
CA ILE A 59 3.33 26.87 -5.94
C ILE A 59 4.81 26.88 -5.54
N SER A 60 5.50 28.00 -5.73
CA SER A 60 6.96 28.07 -5.52
C SER A 60 7.39 28.04 -4.06
N ASN A 61 6.62 28.65 -3.15
CA ASN A 61 6.86 28.69 -1.71
C ASN A 61 5.83 27.87 -0.90
N ILE A 62 4.99 27.08 -1.59
CA ILE A 62 4.04 26.14 -0.97
C ILE A 62 4.46 24.72 -1.33
N ASP A 63 4.84 23.95 -0.33
CA ASP A 63 5.27 22.57 -0.46
C ASP A 63 4.18 21.60 -0.02
N VAL A 64 3.75 20.73 -0.93
CA VAL A 64 2.78 19.67 -0.62
C VAL A 64 3.51 18.35 -0.42
N VAL A 65 3.50 17.82 0.80
CA VAL A 65 4.29 16.64 1.18
C VAL A 65 3.53 15.72 2.12
N SER A 66 3.91 14.43 2.14
CA SER A 66 3.58 13.54 3.25
C SER A 66 4.64 13.64 4.34
N PHE A 67 4.40 13.07 5.53
CA PHE A 67 5.41 12.99 6.59
C PHE A 67 6.71 12.34 6.10
N ASN A 68 6.63 11.26 5.31
CA ASN A 68 7.81 10.58 4.77
C ASN A 68 8.57 11.46 3.77
N ARG A 69 7.86 12.13 2.85
CA ARG A 69 8.49 13.06 1.90
C ARG A 69 9.17 14.23 2.60
N LEU A 70 8.54 14.76 3.66
CA LEU A 70 9.13 15.80 4.50
C LEU A 70 10.41 15.32 5.19
N ALA A 71 10.41 14.08 5.69
CA ALA A 71 11.59 13.48 6.32
C ALA A 71 12.80 13.46 5.38
N TYR A 72 12.62 12.91 4.16
CA TYR A 72 13.71 12.87 3.17
C TYR A 72 14.19 14.26 2.76
N ARG A 73 13.28 15.23 2.65
CA ARG A 73 13.66 16.61 2.34
C ARG A 73 14.53 17.23 3.44
N ILE A 74 14.17 17.00 4.70
CA ILE A 74 14.95 17.47 5.85
C ILE A 74 16.29 16.73 5.95
N PHE A 75 16.34 15.43 5.64
CA PHE A 75 17.61 14.71 5.58
C PHE A 75 18.53 15.30 4.51
N HIS A 76 18.00 15.58 3.33
CA HIS A 76 18.74 16.25 2.26
C HIS A 76 19.23 17.64 2.68
N GLU A 77 18.38 18.45 3.33
CA GLU A 77 18.76 19.77 3.87
C GLU A 77 19.93 19.69 4.85
N LEU A 78 19.90 18.70 5.74
CA LEU A 78 20.90 18.53 6.79
C LEU A 78 22.15 17.74 6.33
N GLY A 79 22.20 17.32 5.06
CA GLY A 79 23.28 16.48 4.55
C GLY A 79 23.35 15.11 5.22
N ILE A 80 22.23 14.62 5.75
CA ILE A 80 22.12 13.29 6.35
C ILE A 80 22.02 12.28 5.21
N GLN A 81 22.91 11.29 5.20
CA GLN A 81 22.82 10.20 4.25
C GLN A 81 21.48 9.49 4.42
N ASN A 82 20.73 9.33 3.32
CA ASN A 82 19.48 8.61 3.36
C ASN A 82 19.74 7.20 3.90
N PRO A 83 19.02 6.80 4.95
CA PRO A 83 19.22 5.49 5.54
C PRO A 83 18.77 4.40 4.55
N ASP A 84 19.44 3.24 4.59
CA ASP A 84 19.06 2.11 3.75
C ASP A 84 17.74 1.52 4.26
N VAL A 85 16.66 1.83 3.56
CA VAL A 85 15.29 1.45 3.96
C VAL A 85 14.97 0.03 3.49
N ILE A 86 14.50 -0.79 4.43
CA ILE A 86 13.91 -2.09 4.13
C ILE A 86 12.42 -1.92 3.82
N ASP A 87 12.03 -2.41 2.66
CA ASP A 87 10.65 -2.51 2.21
C ASP A 87 9.94 -3.75 2.78
N ASP A 88 8.64 -3.89 2.49
CA ASP A 88 7.82 -4.98 3.00
C ASP A 88 8.28 -6.38 2.56
N ILE A 89 8.93 -6.48 1.39
CA ILE A 89 9.51 -7.73 0.89
C ILE A 89 10.74 -8.08 1.71
N GLY A 90 11.65 -7.12 1.92
CA GLY A 90 12.82 -7.31 2.77
C GLY A 90 12.44 -7.68 4.20
N LYS A 91 11.40 -7.06 4.78
CA LYS A 91 10.87 -7.45 6.11
C LYS A 91 10.46 -8.93 6.12
N THR A 92 9.66 -9.34 5.14
CA THR A 92 9.20 -10.72 4.97
C THR A 92 10.36 -11.71 4.87
N MET A 93 11.39 -11.36 4.10
CA MET A 93 12.59 -12.20 3.94
C MET A 93 13.39 -12.34 5.23
N ILE A 94 13.58 -11.24 5.97
CA ILE A 94 14.27 -11.23 7.26
C ILE A 94 13.49 -12.06 8.28
N ILE A 95 12.18 -11.84 8.41
CA ILE A 95 11.32 -12.61 9.31
C ILE A 95 11.42 -14.10 8.99
N ARG A 96 11.40 -14.47 7.70
CA ARG A 96 11.52 -15.87 7.28
C ARG A 96 12.88 -16.47 7.64
N LYS A 97 13.96 -15.71 7.47
CA LYS A 97 15.31 -16.10 7.85
C LYS A 97 15.42 -16.30 9.36
N VAL A 98 15.01 -15.31 10.15
CA VAL A 98 15.03 -15.36 11.62
C VAL A 98 14.19 -16.53 12.13
N ALA A 99 12.99 -16.73 11.59
CA ALA A 99 12.12 -17.84 11.95
C ALA A 99 12.75 -19.22 11.67
N PHE A 100 13.54 -19.34 10.59
CA PHE A 100 14.25 -20.56 10.27
C PHE A 100 15.43 -20.81 11.23
N GLU A 101 16.26 -19.79 11.48
CA GLU A 101 17.41 -19.86 12.40
C GLU A 101 16.98 -20.14 13.84
N LYS A 102 15.91 -19.49 14.29
CA LYS A 102 15.37 -19.55 15.65
C LYS A 102 14.27 -20.60 15.83
N LYS A 103 14.04 -21.47 14.85
CA LYS A 103 12.93 -22.45 14.86
C LYS A 103 12.84 -23.29 16.12
N LYS A 104 13.99 -23.64 16.74
CA LYS A 104 14.06 -24.45 17.97
C LYS A 104 13.65 -23.69 19.23
N GLU A 105 13.72 -22.36 19.21
CA GLU A 105 13.36 -21.47 20.33
C GLU A 105 11.86 -21.14 20.33
N LEU A 106 11.17 -21.36 19.19
CA LEU A 106 9.74 -21.13 19.02
C LEU A 106 8.89 -22.27 19.57
N LYS A 107 7.81 -21.93 20.28
CA LYS A 107 6.89 -22.89 20.92
C LYS A 107 5.62 -23.11 20.10
N VAL A 108 4.95 -22.03 19.72
CA VAL A 108 3.62 -22.01 19.08
C VAL A 108 3.76 -21.80 17.57
N PHE A 109 4.66 -20.94 17.13
CA PHE A 109 4.77 -20.48 15.74
C PHE A 109 5.68 -21.36 14.88
N ALA A 110 6.46 -22.27 15.47
CA ALA A 110 7.47 -23.08 14.77
C ALA A 110 6.99 -23.75 13.48
N ASN A 111 5.73 -24.23 13.45
CA ASN A 111 5.14 -24.89 12.29
C ASN A 111 4.30 -23.94 11.40
N GLN A 112 3.94 -22.76 11.90
CA GLN A 112 3.09 -21.81 11.17
C GLN A 112 3.88 -20.97 10.16
N PHE A 113 5.18 -20.75 10.36
CA PHE A 113 6.06 -20.04 9.43
C PHE A 113 6.20 -20.71 8.04
N SER A 114 5.73 -21.95 7.89
CA SER A 114 5.62 -22.60 6.58
C SER A 114 4.48 -22.03 5.72
N LYS A 115 3.50 -21.37 6.34
CA LYS A 115 2.33 -20.76 5.67
C LYS A 115 2.63 -19.30 5.35
N ALA A 116 2.49 -18.92 4.07
CA ALA A 116 2.75 -17.57 3.60
C ALA A 116 1.99 -16.50 4.40
N GLY A 117 0.67 -16.67 4.59
CA GLY A 117 -0.15 -15.71 5.32
C GLY A 117 0.25 -15.51 6.79
N PHE A 118 0.95 -16.46 7.42
CA PHE A 118 1.45 -16.27 8.77
C PHE A 118 2.61 -15.26 8.82
N ILE A 119 3.49 -15.28 7.81
CA ILE A 119 4.58 -14.31 7.71
C ILE A 119 4.01 -12.90 7.50
N ASP A 120 2.96 -12.76 6.70
CA ASP A 120 2.29 -11.47 6.48
C ASP A 120 1.68 -10.90 7.78
N HIS A 121 1.08 -11.75 8.61
CA HIS A 121 0.59 -11.34 9.93
C HIS A 121 1.74 -10.92 10.86
N MET A 122 2.86 -11.65 10.85
CA MET A 122 4.05 -11.28 11.65
C MET A 122 4.66 -9.95 11.18
N LYS A 123 4.76 -9.74 9.86
CA LYS A 123 5.21 -8.49 9.25
C LYS A 123 4.33 -7.32 9.69
N SER A 124 3.00 -7.50 9.62
CA SER A 124 2.03 -6.47 10.00
C SER A 124 2.15 -6.12 11.47
N MET A 125 2.30 -7.12 12.35
CA MET A 125 2.47 -6.90 13.79
C MET A 125 3.79 -6.20 14.14
N ILE A 126 4.90 -6.57 13.50
CA ILE A 126 6.19 -5.87 13.67
C ILE A 126 6.08 -4.43 13.20
N SER A 127 5.40 -4.18 12.07
CA SER A 127 5.18 -2.82 11.55
C SER A 127 4.34 -1.99 12.52
N GLU A 128 3.31 -2.57 13.13
CA GLU A 128 2.52 -1.93 14.19
C GLU A 128 3.38 -1.62 15.43
N PHE A 129 4.26 -2.53 15.85
CA PHE A 129 5.19 -2.26 16.95
C PHE A 129 6.10 -1.06 16.65
N PHE A 130 6.64 -0.94 15.45
CA PHE A 130 7.42 0.25 15.07
C PHE A 130 6.57 1.52 15.09
N GLN A 131 5.36 1.49 14.51
CA GLN A 131 4.46 2.67 14.45
C GLN A 131 4.06 3.17 15.84
N TYR A 132 3.88 2.27 16.81
CA TYR A 132 3.51 2.59 18.18
C TYR A 132 4.71 2.69 19.14
N GLY A 133 5.94 2.56 18.63
CA GLY A 133 7.16 2.63 19.44
C GLY A 133 7.23 1.54 20.51
N VAL A 134 6.74 0.34 20.21
CA VAL A 134 6.85 -0.86 21.05
C VAL A 134 8.17 -1.54 20.75
N ASP A 135 9.08 -1.56 21.73
CA ASP A 135 10.37 -2.25 21.65
C ASP A 135 10.29 -3.66 22.27
N VAL A 136 11.37 -4.42 22.10
CA VAL A 136 11.50 -5.78 22.66
C VAL A 136 11.41 -5.75 24.20
N GLU A 137 11.90 -4.69 24.84
CA GLU A 137 11.86 -4.54 26.30
C GLU A 137 10.43 -4.41 26.84
N LYS A 138 9.55 -3.63 26.19
CA LYS A 138 8.13 -3.57 26.56
C LYS A 138 7.45 -4.93 26.47
N ILE A 139 7.80 -5.75 25.47
CA ILE A 139 7.28 -7.13 25.38
C ILE A 139 7.79 -7.97 26.56
N ARG A 140 9.08 -7.86 26.91
CA ARG A 140 9.66 -8.53 28.08
C ARG A 140 9.01 -8.10 29.39
N GLU A 141 8.64 -6.82 29.53
CA GLU A 141 7.91 -6.31 30.68
C GLU A 141 6.48 -6.88 30.75
N LEU A 142 5.76 -6.92 29.64
CA LEU A 142 4.43 -7.55 29.57
C LEU A 142 4.49 -9.05 29.95
N LEU A 143 5.54 -9.76 29.53
CA LEU A 143 5.75 -11.17 29.87
C LEU A 143 5.99 -11.45 31.37
N LYS A 144 6.30 -10.41 32.17
CA LYS A 144 6.40 -10.51 33.65
C LYS A 144 5.04 -10.43 34.33
N GLN A 145 4.01 -9.94 33.65
CA GLN A 145 2.65 -9.83 34.18
C GLN A 145 1.92 -11.18 34.15
N ASP A 146 0.82 -11.28 34.90
CA ASP A 146 -0.03 -12.47 34.89
C ASP A 146 -0.89 -12.48 33.62
N LEU A 147 -0.45 -13.28 32.64
CA LEU A 147 -1.08 -13.42 31.33
C LEU A 147 -1.64 -14.82 31.16
N ARG A 148 -2.74 -14.92 30.40
CA ARG A 148 -3.27 -16.23 29.98
C ARG A 148 -2.16 -17.06 29.31
N PRO A 149 -2.02 -18.36 29.60
CA PRO A 149 -0.91 -19.18 29.09
C PRO A 149 -0.73 -19.13 27.57
N THR A 150 -1.84 -19.06 26.82
CA THR A 150 -1.82 -18.96 25.36
C THR A 150 -1.24 -17.65 24.86
N LEU A 151 -1.62 -16.52 25.47
CA LEU A 151 -1.09 -15.20 25.13
C LEU A 151 0.40 -15.12 25.49
N ARG A 152 0.77 -15.64 26.65
CA ARG A 152 2.18 -15.68 27.09
C ARG A 152 3.07 -16.42 26.09
N SER A 153 2.66 -17.61 25.65
CA SER A 153 3.45 -18.39 24.67
C SER A 153 3.55 -17.69 23.31
N LYS A 154 2.50 -16.99 22.86
CA LYS A 154 2.54 -16.20 21.62
C LYS A 154 3.48 -15.00 21.73
N LEU A 155 3.44 -14.28 22.85
CA LEU A 155 4.33 -13.14 23.10
C LEU A 155 5.79 -13.56 23.25
N GLN A 156 6.06 -14.74 23.80
CA GLN A 156 7.42 -15.30 23.85
C GLN A 156 7.97 -15.57 22.45
N ASP A 157 7.20 -16.23 21.59
CA ASP A 157 7.63 -16.46 20.21
C ASP A 157 7.78 -15.15 19.44
N MET A 158 6.89 -14.17 19.70
CA MET A 158 6.99 -12.83 19.12
C MET A 158 8.26 -12.10 19.57
N GLU A 159 8.62 -12.19 20.85
CA GLU A 159 9.84 -11.59 21.40
C GLU A 159 11.10 -12.16 20.72
N VAL A 160 11.16 -13.48 20.54
CA VAL A 160 12.28 -14.16 19.85
C VAL A 160 12.41 -13.66 18.42
N ILE A 161 11.30 -13.59 17.67
CA ILE A 161 11.32 -13.14 16.27
C ILE A 161 11.64 -11.66 16.17
N TYR A 162 11.03 -10.82 17.02
CA TYR A 162 11.24 -9.38 16.99
C TYR A 162 12.64 -8.99 17.43
N SER A 163 13.21 -9.66 18.45
CA SER A 163 14.62 -9.49 18.83
C SER A 163 15.55 -9.89 17.69
N GLY A 164 15.35 -11.07 17.09
CA GLY A 164 16.15 -11.50 15.95
C GLY A 164 16.02 -10.58 14.72
N PHE A 165 14.83 -10.02 14.50
CA PHE A 165 14.61 -9.00 13.47
C PHE A 165 15.38 -7.72 13.76
N GLN A 166 15.28 -7.17 14.98
CA GLN A 166 16.01 -5.96 15.40
C GLN A 166 17.52 -6.16 15.35
N GLU A 167 18.03 -7.31 15.81
CA GLU A 167 19.45 -7.68 15.73
C GLU A 167 19.95 -7.73 14.27
N PHE A 168 19.11 -8.21 13.34
CA PHE A 168 19.48 -8.30 11.93
C PHE A 168 19.64 -6.92 11.28
N ILE A 169 18.73 -6.00 11.58
CA ILE A 169 18.73 -4.64 11.01
C ILE A 169 19.70 -3.69 11.73
N ALA A 170 20.06 -4.00 12.97
CA ALA A 170 20.89 -3.14 13.82
C ALA A 170 22.17 -2.67 13.12
N GLY A 171 22.32 -1.35 12.99
CA GLY A 171 23.50 -0.70 12.40
C GLY A 171 23.64 -0.86 10.89
N LYS A 172 22.67 -1.46 10.20
CA LYS A 172 22.72 -1.71 8.75
C LYS A 172 21.56 -1.12 7.99
N TYR A 173 20.35 -1.22 8.54
CA TYR A 173 19.12 -0.84 7.85
C TYR A 173 18.15 -0.18 8.80
N ILE A 174 17.18 0.54 8.24
CA ILE A 174 16.00 0.98 8.97
C ILE A 174 14.74 0.53 8.25
N THR A 175 13.63 0.42 8.97
CA THR A 175 12.31 0.22 8.36
C THR A 175 11.71 1.56 7.90
N THR A 176 10.71 1.48 7.02
CA THR A 176 9.98 2.68 6.54
C THR A 176 9.31 3.42 7.71
N GLU A 177 8.81 2.68 8.70
CA GLU A 177 8.18 3.20 9.91
C GLU A 177 9.15 3.97 10.81
N GLU A 178 10.43 3.59 10.80
CA GLU A 178 11.48 4.24 11.60
C GLU A 178 11.99 5.55 10.99
N ILE A 179 11.67 5.85 9.71
CA ILE A 179 12.04 7.11 9.06
C ILE A 179 11.57 8.31 9.90
N LEU A 180 10.33 8.24 10.40
CA LEU A 180 9.75 9.30 11.22
C LEU A 180 10.40 9.39 12.61
N ASP A 181 10.89 8.27 13.15
CA ASP A 181 11.66 8.29 14.40
C ASP A 181 13.01 8.97 14.21
N VAL A 182 13.73 8.64 13.13
CA VAL A 182 14.98 9.30 12.76
C VAL A 182 14.74 10.80 12.54
N LEU A 183 13.68 11.17 11.82
CA LEU A 183 13.27 12.56 11.64
C LEU A 183 13.06 13.26 12.99
N SER A 184 12.33 12.65 13.91
CA SER A 184 12.05 13.26 15.23
C SER A 184 13.31 13.63 16.02
N ARG A 185 14.43 12.93 15.78
CA ARG A 185 15.73 13.19 16.43
C ARG A 185 16.55 14.29 15.77
N VAL A 186 16.23 14.70 14.55
CA VAL A 186 17.04 15.67 13.78
C VAL A 186 16.26 16.91 13.33
N ILE A 187 14.92 16.84 13.34
CA ILE A 187 14.02 17.90 12.89
C ILE A 187 14.28 19.24 13.57
N TYR A 188 14.76 19.24 14.82
CA TYR A 188 15.09 20.47 15.53
C TYR A 188 16.22 21.29 14.87
N ARG A 189 17.01 20.69 13.98
CA ARG A 189 18.07 21.37 13.22
C ARG A 189 17.61 21.97 11.90
N SER A 190 16.41 21.61 11.43
CA SER A 190 15.89 22.02 10.12
C SER A 190 15.53 23.50 10.10
N LYS A 191 15.98 24.20 9.06
CA LYS A 191 15.57 25.56 8.71
C LYS A 191 14.31 25.58 7.84
N ILE A 192 13.95 24.46 7.21
CA ILE A 192 12.69 24.34 6.47
C ILE A 192 11.50 24.51 7.41
N ILE A 193 11.60 23.99 8.64
CA ILE A 193 10.53 24.08 9.65
C ILE A 193 10.56 25.40 10.44
N ASP A 194 11.75 25.98 10.60
CA ASP A 194 11.95 27.19 11.41
C ASP A 194 11.24 28.39 10.76
N GLY A 195 10.19 28.89 11.40
CA GLY A 195 9.37 29.99 10.87
C GLY A 195 8.48 29.62 9.67
N ALA A 196 8.23 28.33 9.42
CA ALA A 196 7.29 27.90 8.39
C ALA A 196 5.83 27.96 8.86
N HIS A 197 4.90 28.08 7.92
CA HIS A 197 3.46 27.92 8.16
C HIS A 197 3.05 26.50 7.79
N ILE A 198 2.56 25.72 8.75
CA ILE A 198 2.29 24.29 8.56
C ILE A 198 0.79 24.02 8.55
N VAL A 199 0.33 23.33 7.53
CA VAL A 199 -1.06 22.87 7.39
C VAL A 199 -1.10 21.34 7.47
N LEU A 200 -1.99 20.81 8.32
CA LEU A 200 -2.29 19.37 8.41
C LEU A 200 -3.74 19.13 7.93
N ASP A 201 -3.90 18.52 6.75
CA ASP A 201 -5.22 18.24 6.14
C ASP A 201 -5.41 16.75 5.81
N GLY A 202 -6.64 16.25 5.98
CA GLY A 202 -7.01 14.88 5.59
C GLY A 202 -6.71 13.78 6.62
N PHE A 203 -6.29 14.12 7.84
CA PHE A 203 -6.00 13.14 8.90
C PHE A 203 -7.20 12.89 9.83
N THR A 204 -7.37 11.65 10.27
CA THR A 204 -8.35 11.26 11.31
C THR A 204 -7.72 11.08 12.69
N GLY A 205 -6.39 11.03 12.75
CA GLY A 205 -5.59 10.84 13.94
C GLY A 205 -4.11 10.69 13.56
N PHE A 206 -3.23 10.67 14.56
CA PHE A 206 -1.80 10.59 14.37
C PHE A 206 -1.20 9.44 15.18
N THR A 207 -0.15 8.81 14.66
CA THR A 207 0.61 7.83 15.44
C THR A 207 1.46 8.53 16.51
N PRO A 208 1.91 7.83 17.57
CA PRO A 208 2.77 8.42 18.59
C PRO A 208 4.05 9.07 18.03
N VAL A 209 4.61 8.54 16.94
CA VAL A 209 5.78 9.12 16.27
C VAL A 209 5.43 10.42 15.54
N GLN A 210 4.28 10.46 14.86
CA GLN A 210 3.77 11.68 14.21
C GLN A 210 3.46 12.78 15.23
N LEU A 211 2.89 12.43 16.40
CA LEU A 211 2.67 13.38 17.48
C LEU A 211 3.97 14.01 17.98
N ARG A 212 5.08 13.25 18.07
CA ARG A 212 6.41 13.83 18.40
C ARG A 212 6.90 14.80 17.34
N ILE A 213 6.60 14.57 16.07
CA ILE A 213 6.94 15.49 14.99
C ILE A 213 6.08 16.76 15.07
N ILE A 214 4.78 16.60 15.34
CA ILE A 214 3.84 17.72 15.52
C ILE A 214 4.25 18.58 16.72
N ASP A 215 4.74 17.98 17.79
CA ASP A 215 5.32 18.69 18.95
C ASP A 215 6.42 19.67 18.52
N MET A 216 7.28 19.22 17.59
CA MET A 216 8.35 20.04 17.04
C MET A 216 7.83 21.10 16.08
N PHE A 217 6.76 20.83 15.31
CA PHE A 217 6.09 21.85 14.51
C PHE A 217 5.53 22.96 15.40
N LEU A 218 4.77 22.61 16.44
CA LEU A 218 4.18 23.56 17.38
C LEU A 218 5.24 24.47 18.04
N SER A 219 6.46 23.95 18.23
CA SER A 219 7.55 24.65 18.91
C SER A 219 8.48 25.45 17.99
N LYS A 220 8.38 25.33 16.67
CA LYS A 220 9.33 25.95 15.70
C LYS A 220 8.67 26.63 14.52
N ALA A 221 7.49 26.17 14.11
CA ALA A 221 6.71 26.79 13.07
C ALA A 221 6.15 28.15 13.54
N GLU A 222 5.89 29.04 12.59
CA GLU A 222 5.25 30.32 12.90
C GLU A 222 3.80 30.08 13.36
N ASP A 223 3.04 29.33 12.55
CA ASP A 223 1.71 28.80 12.91
C ASP A 223 1.49 27.37 12.40
N VAL A 224 0.67 26.61 13.14
CA VAL A 224 0.21 25.27 12.75
C VAL A 224 -1.31 25.25 12.66
N THR A 225 -1.82 25.00 11.45
CA THR A 225 -3.25 24.92 11.17
C THR A 225 -3.65 23.46 10.92
N ILE A 226 -4.58 22.94 11.73
CA ILE A 226 -5.04 21.54 11.62
C ILE A 226 -6.51 21.48 11.24
N THR A 227 -6.86 20.72 10.22
CA THR A 227 -8.27 20.47 9.87
C THR A 227 -8.83 19.29 10.68
N VAL A 228 -10.08 19.44 11.14
CA VAL A 228 -10.74 18.44 11.96
C VAL A 228 -12.15 18.21 11.45
N THR A 229 -12.50 16.94 11.17
CA THR A 229 -13.86 16.60 10.75
C THR A 229 -14.75 16.35 11.97
N VAL A 230 -15.28 17.43 12.53
CA VAL A 230 -16.31 17.40 13.58
C VAL A 230 -17.37 18.45 13.23
N PRO A 231 -18.66 18.08 13.09
CA PRO A 231 -19.73 19.03 12.79
C PRO A 231 -20.04 19.93 13.99
N THR A 232 -20.55 21.13 13.76
CA THR A 232 -20.83 22.14 14.81
C THR A 232 -21.75 21.67 15.94
N LYS A 233 -22.63 20.69 15.68
CA LYS A 233 -23.53 20.12 16.69
C LYS A 233 -22.81 19.18 17.66
N GLU A 234 -21.62 18.73 17.32
CA GLU A 234 -20.77 17.90 18.15
C GLU A 234 -19.75 18.79 18.86
N GLU A 235 -19.59 18.61 20.17
CA GLU A 235 -18.56 19.30 20.93
C GLU A 235 -17.20 18.64 20.66
N ALA A 236 -16.30 19.33 19.94
CA ALA A 236 -14.98 18.78 19.58
C ALA A 236 -14.06 18.55 20.79
N TYR A 237 -14.24 19.34 21.84
CA TYR A 237 -13.47 19.30 23.10
C TYR A 237 -14.15 18.48 24.20
N SER A 238 -15.29 17.83 23.92
CA SER A 238 -16.02 17.08 24.93
C SER A 238 -15.31 15.81 25.35
N ARG A 239 -15.85 15.18 26.40
CA ARG A 239 -15.46 13.80 26.76
C ARG A 239 -15.69 12.86 25.57
N ARG A 240 -14.78 11.90 25.45
CA ARG A 240 -14.74 10.87 24.42
C ARG A 240 -15.47 9.63 24.91
N GLU A 241 -16.45 9.15 24.15
CA GLU A 241 -17.14 7.87 24.39
C GLU A 241 -16.86 6.89 23.25
N GLU A 242 -16.79 5.59 23.54
CA GLU A 242 -16.51 4.57 22.52
C GLU A 242 -17.57 4.51 21.42
N SER A 243 -18.79 4.97 21.71
CA SER A 243 -19.90 5.04 20.76
C SER A 243 -19.92 6.31 19.89
N ASP A 244 -19.00 7.26 20.10
CA ASP A 244 -18.98 8.52 19.35
C ASP A 244 -18.59 8.31 17.88
N LEU A 245 -19.44 8.77 16.96
CA LEU A 245 -19.16 8.72 15.51
C LEU A 245 -17.85 9.42 15.13
N PHE A 246 -17.48 10.48 15.86
CA PHE A 246 -16.27 11.29 15.62
C PHE A 246 -15.17 11.05 16.67
N LEU A 247 -15.16 9.89 17.34
CA LEU A 247 -14.20 9.56 18.39
C LEU A 247 -12.74 9.82 17.99
N MET A 248 -12.36 9.43 16.76
CA MET A 248 -10.98 9.61 16.27
C MET A 248 -10.61 11.10 16.18
N SER A 249 -11.49 11.92 15.61
CA SER A 249 -11.26 13.36 15.47
C SER A 249 -11.25 14.08 16.81
N LYS A 250 -12.15 13.73 17.75
CA LYS A 250 -12.13 14.26 19.13
C LYS A 250 -10.85 13.86 19.87
N THR A 251 -10.38 12.63 19.66
CA THR A 251 -9.11 12.14 20.23
C THR A 251 -7.92 12.94 19.72
N MET A 252 -7.86 13.19 18.42
CA MET A 252 -6.83 14.01 17.80
C MET A 252 -6.80 15.44 18.35
N VAL A 253 -7.96 16.09 18.51
CA VAL A 253 -8.06 17.43 19.11
C VAL A 253 -7.51 17.43 20.53
N ALA A 254 -7.90 16.45 21.36
CA ALA A 254 -7.44 16.34 22.73
C ALA A 254 -5.91 16.13 22.81
N GLU A 255 -5.36 15.23 21.99
CA GLU A 255 -3.93 14.94 21.98
C GLU A 255 -3.08 16.15 21.60
N ILE A 256 -3.50 16.91 20.57
CA ILE A 256 -2.79 18.12 20.14
C ILE A 256 -2.94 19.24 21.17
N THR A 257 -4.12 19.40 21.75
CA THR A 257 -4.37 20.43 22.80
C THR A 257 -3.51 20.16 24.03
N ASP A 258 -3.46 18.91 24.49
CA ASP A 258 -2.62 18.49 25.62
C ASP A 258 -1.13 18.71 25.33
N LEU A 259 -0.69 18.49 24.08
CA LEU A 259 0.68 18.70 23.63
C LEU A 259 1.04 20.19 23.61
N ALA A 260 0.19 21.02 23.02
CA ALA A 260 0.37 22.47 22.97
C ALA A 260 0.36 23.10 24.38
N ALA A 261 -0.52 22.62 25.26
CA ALA A 261 -0.60 23.08 26.65
C ALA A 261 0.68 22.78 27.45
N LYS A 262 1.31 21.62 27.24
CA LYS A 262 2.58 21.26 27.90
C LYS A 262 3.72 22.20 27.51
N ASN A 263 3.70 22.71 26.27
CA ASN A 263 4.74 23.60 25.74
C ASN A 263 4.40 25.09 25.86
N GLY A 264 3.20 25.42 26.37
CA GLY A 264 2.75 26.80 26.50
C GLY A 264 2.50 27.51 25.15
N ILE A 265 2.13 26.76 24.11
CA ILE A 265 1.86 27.31 22.78
C ILE A 265 0.50 28.00 22.76
N CYS A 266 0.44 29.18 22.12
CA CYS A 266 -0.78 29.96 22.03
C CYS A 266 -1.82 29.26 21.14
N HIS A 267 -3.02 29.04 21.67
CA HIS A 267 -4.18 28.57 20.90
C HIS A 267 -4.91 29.78 20.32
N GLU A 268 -4.89 29.91 19.00
CA GLU A 268 -5.67 30.90 18.27
C GLU A 268 -7.15 30.52 18.20
N GLU A 269 -8.02 31.47 17.83
CA GLU A 269 -9.45 31.20 17.67
C GLU A 269 -9.70 30.18 16.55
N ASP A 270 -10.43 29.12 16.88
CA ASP A 270 -10.78 28.08 15.91
C ASP A 270 -11.78 28.59 14.87
N VAL A 271 -11.62 28.12 13.63
CA VAL A 271 -12.57 28.40 12.55
C VAL A 271 -13.56 27.24 12.43
N ILE A 272 -14.81 27.50 12.82
CA ILE A 272 -15.87 26.49 12.82
C ILE A 272 -16.83 26.74 11.65
N PHE A 273 -16.87 25.80 10.70
CA PHE A 273 -17.83 25.82 9.60
C PHE A 273 -19.19 25.28 10.06
N SER A 274 -20.19 26.15 10.05
CA SER A 274 -21.59 25.80 10.27
C SER A 274 -22.33 25.51 8.95
N ARG A 275 -23.53 24.94 9.07
CA ARG A 275 -24.42 24.70 7.92
C ARG A 275 -25.01 26.02 7.40
N PRO A 276 -25.40 26.11 6.12
CA PRO A 276 -25.33 25.05 5.10
C PRO A 276 -23.91 24.83 4.57
N TYR A 277 -23.55 23.57 4.36
CA TYR A 277 -22.23 23.21 3.85
C TYR A 277 -22.14 23.42 2.34
N LYS A 278 -21.00 23.97 1.89
CA LYS A 278 -20.77 24.35 0.49
C LYS A 278 -21.01 23.21 -0.50
N ARG A 279 -20.61 21.97 -0.15
CA ARG A 279 -20.77 20.79 -1.02
C ARG A 279 -22.22 20.47 -1.36
N PHE A 280 -23.16 20.78 -0.46
CA PHE A 280 -24.56 20.40 -0.59
C PHE A 280 -25.46 21.59 -0.94
N LEU A 281 -24.89 22.72 -1.35
CA LEU A 281 -25.68 23.86 -1.81
C LEU A 281 -26.49 23.45 -3.04
N GLY A 282 -27.81 23.58 -2.93
CA GLY A 282 -28.76 23.17 -3.97
C GLY A 282 -29.22 21.72 -3.91
N GLU A 283 -28.70 20.88 -3.00
CA GLU A 283 -29.12 19.48 -2.86
C GLU A 283 -29.43 19.13 -1.40
N GLU A 284 -30.70 19.31 -1.02
CA GLU A 284 -31.16 19.09 0.35
C GLU A 284 -31.08 17.61 0.76
N ASN A 285 -31.29 16.66 -0.15
CA ASN A 285 -31.25 15.22 0.16
C ASN A 285 -29.87 14.77 0.64
N LEU A 286 -28.81 15.24 -0.01
CA LEU A 286 -27.43 14.93 0.39
C LEU A 286 -27.05 15.65 1.69
N ALA A 287 -27.48 16.90 1.86
CA ALA A 287 -27.26 17.65 3.11
C ALA A 287 -27.92 16.95 4.30
N TYR A 288 -29.14 16.45 4.12
CA TYR A 288 -29.90 15.68 5.11
C TYR A 288 -29.23 14.34 5.40
N LEU A 289 -28.79 13.61 4.37
CA LEU A 289 -28.08 12.35 4.56
C LEU A 289 -26.81 12.57 5.39
N GLU A 290 -25.96 13.54 5.06
CA GLU A 290 -24.75 13.81 5.85
C GLU A 290 -25.07 14.27 7.28
N GLU A 291 -26.21 14.93 7.51
CA GLU A 291 -26.66 15.36 8.85
C GLU A 291 -27.15 14.23 9.74
N HIS A 292 -27.71 13.17 9.17
CA HIS A 292 -28.42 12.15 9.96
C HIS A 292 -27.88 10.74 9.80
N PHE A 293 -27.04 10.49 8.80
CA PHE A 293 -26.42 9.19 8.59
C PHE A 293 -25.60 8.77 9.82
N LEU A 294 -25.92 7.57 10.33
CA LEU A 294 -25.32 6.97 11.54
C LEU A 294 -25.52 7.77 12.85
N ARG A 295 -26.43 8.75 12.86
CA ARG A 295 -26.84 9.44 14.10
C ARG A 295 -28.17 8.90 14.59
N TYR A 296 -28.24 8.53 15.87
CA TYR A 296 -29.45 7.98 16.50
C TYR A 296 -30.45 9.09 16.88
N ASP A 297 -30.70 9.99 15.94
CA ASP A 297 -31.62 11.10 16.11
C ASP A 297 -33.04 10.61 15.78
N ARG A 298 -34.03 10.99 16.57
CA ARG A 298 -35.44 10.77 16.20
C ARG A 298 -35.85 11.80 15.12
N THR A 299 -35.50 11.57 13.85
CA THR A 299 -35.68 12.58 12.79
C THR A 299 -36.87 12.37 11.86
N LYS A 300 -37.34 13.51 11.33
CA LYS A 300 -38.34 13.67 10.27
C LYS A 300 -37.89 12.92 9.02
N LYS A 301 -38.73 12.05 8.47
CA LYS A 301 -38.51 11.47 7.14
C LYS A 301 -38.53 12.58 6.08
N MET A 302 -37.57 12.56 5.17
CA MET A 302 -37.55 13.41 3.97
C MET A 302 -37.77 12.53 2.74
N ALA A 303 -38.56 13.01 1.78
CA ALA A 303 -38.72 12.32 0.51
C ALA A 303 -37.43 12.48 -0.31
N ALA A 304 -36.98 11.41 -0.97
CA ALA A 304 -35.81 11.49 -1.84
C ALA A 304 -36.25 11.99 -3.23
N ASP A 305 -35.71 13.12 -3.68
CA ASP A 305 -36.11 13.75 -4.95
C ASP A 305 -35.31 13.22 -6.16
N GLY A 306 -35.08 11.91 -6.24
CA GLY A 306 -34.45 11.24 -7.39
C GLY A 306 -32.92 11.38 -7.49
N HIS A 307 -32.30 12.33 -6.78
CA HIS A 307 -30.84 12.48 -6.69
C HIS A 307 -30.15 11.40 -5.85
N ILE A 308 -30.89 10.76 -4.94
CA ILE A 308 -30.45 9.56 -4.22
C ILE A 308 -31.30 8.39 -4.67
N ARG A 309 -30.66 7.35 -5.20
CA ARG A 309 -31.32 6.13 -5.68
C ARG A 309 -30.72 4.91 -5.01
N MET A 310 -31.58 4.05 -4.48
CA MET A 310 -31.21 2.70 -4.07
C MET A 310 -31.59 1.74 -5.18
N VAL A 311 -30.61 1.01 -5.70
CA VAL A 311 -30.83 0.01 -6.73
C VAL A 311 -30.53 -1.37 -6.17
N ARG A 312 -31.43 -2.31 -6.43
CA ARG A 312 -31.23 -3.73 -6.09
C ARG A 312 -30.93 -4.50 -7.37
N ALA A 313 -29.74 -5.09 -7.42
CA ALA A 313 -29.35 -6.03 -8.47
C ALA A 313 -29.52 -7.49 -8.02
N THR A 314 -29.61 -8.41 -8.98
CA THR A 314 -29.72 -9.86 -8.71
C THR A 314 -28.38 -10.53 -8.42
N ASN A 315 -27.29 -9.96 -8.93
CA ASN A 315 -25.91 -10.42 -8.79
C ASN A 315 -24.94 -9.27 -9.15
N PRO A 316 -23.63 -9.41 -8.83
CA PRO A 316 -22.63 -8.37 -9.12
C PRO A 316 -22.60 -7.93 -10.59
N MET A 317 -22.72 -8.87 -11.53
CA MET A 317 -22.76 -8.55 -12.97
C MET A 317 -23.94 -7.67 -13.37
N SER A 318 -25.13 -7.91 -12.79
CA SER A 318 -26.29 -7.05 -12.99
C SER A 318 -26.08 -5.66 -12.38
N GLU A 319 -25.39 -5.56 -11.25
CA GLU A 319 -25.06 -4.29 -10.61
C GLU A 319 -24.09 -3.48 -11.47
N ILE A 320 -23.02 -4.12 -11.95
CA ILE A 320 -22.04 -3.52 -12.90
C ILE A 320 -22.75 -3.00 -14.16
N ARG A 321 -23.72 -3.73 -14.70
CA ARG A 321 -24.53 -3.26 -15.84
C ARG A 321 -25.34 -2.02 -15.53
N VAL A 322 -25.94 -1.95 -14.34
CA VAL A 322 -26.68 -0.75 -13.90
C VAL A 322 -25.71 0.42 -13.74
N ILE A 323 -24.58 0.22 -13.07
CA ILE A 323 -23.56 1.26 -12.84
C ILE A 323 -23.05 1.82 -14.17
N THR A 324 -22.61 0.95 -15.09
CA THR A 324 -22.11 1.37 -16.41
C THR A 324 -23.18 2.05 -17.26
N GLY A 325 -24.43 1.59 -17.18
CA GLY A 325 -25.56 2.26 -17.82
C GLY A 325 -25.82 3.66 -17.26
N GLU A 326 -25.76 3.80 -15.93
CA GLU A 326 -25.96 5.07 -15.24
C GLU A 326 -24.84 6.07 -15.54
N ILE A 327 -23.58 5.62 -15.57
CA ILE A 327 -22.44 6.46 -15.99
C ILE A 327 -22.68 7.04 -17.38
N LEU A 328 -23.04 6.18 -18.35
CA LEU A 328 -23.29 6.64 -19.72
C LEU A 328 -24.50 7.57 -19.82
N ARG A 329 -25.55 7.34 -19.02
CA ARG A 329 -26.73 8.21 -18.94
C ARG A 329 -26.33 9.61 -18.44
N LEU A 330 -25.60 9.68 -17.32
CA LEU A 330 -25.13 10.95 -16.75
C LEU A 330 -24.26 11.73 -17.75
N VAL A 331 -23.38 11.05 -18.48
CA VAL A 331 -22.49 11.70 -19.45
C VAL A 331 -23.24 12.15 -20.71
N LYS A 332 -24.11 11.30 -21.27
CA LYS A 332 -24.78 11.56 -22.56
C LYS A 332 -26.01 12.44 -22.44
N GLU A 333 -26.79 12.31 -21.37
CA GLU A 333 -28.07 12.99 -21.21
C GLU A 333 -27.97 14.22 -20.29
N GLU A 334 -27.15 14.15 -19.24
CA GLU A 334 -27.03 15.23 -18.23
C GLU A 334 -25.75 16.06 -18.40
N GLY A 335 -24.84 15.68 -19.31
CA GLY A 335 -23.66 16.45 -19.67
C GLY A 335 -22.51 16.40 -18.65
N TYR A 336 -22.52 15.41 -17.74
CA TYR A 336 -21.40 15.20 -16.82
C TYR A 336 -20.14 14.72 -17.55
N ARG A 337 -18.97 15.01 -16.97
CA ARG A 337 -17.69 14.45 -17.42
C ARG A 337 -17.36 13.18 -16.62
N PHE A 338 -16.64 12.24 -17.23
CA PHE A 338 -16.21 11.02 -16.53
C PHE A 338 -15.43 11.30 -15.24
N CYS A 339 -14.62 12.36 -15.21
CA CYS A 339 -13.87 12.77 -14.01
C CYS A 339 -14.73 13.31 -12.86
N GLU A 340 -16.04 13.50 -13.07
CA GLU A 340 -16.99 13.95 -12.04
C GLU A 340 -17.75 12.78 -11.42
N ILE A 341 -17.50 11.55 -11.88
CA ILE A 341 -18.18 10.34 -11.41
C ILE A 341 -17.16 9.46 -10.67
N ALA A 342 -17.51 9.06 -9.45
CA ALA A 342 -16.73 8.12 -8.65
C ALA A 342 -17.55 6.86 -8.37
N VAL A 343 -16.93 5.69 -8.52
CA VAL A 343 -17.51 4.39 -8.16
C VAL A 343 -16.74 3.86 -6.96
N ILE A 344 -17.44 3.69 -5.83
CA ILE A 344 -16.86 3.19 -4.58
C ILE A 344 -17.40 1.78 -4.36
N MET A 345 -16.50 0.81 -4.19
CA MET A 345 -16.84 -0.59 -3.96
C MET A 345 -16.31 -1.06 -2.60
N GLY A 346 -17.11 -1.87 -1.90
CA GLY A 346 -16.72 -2.40 -0.59
C GLY A 346 -15.74 -3.58 -0.67
N ASP A 347 -15.80 -4.37 -1.74
CA ASP A 347 -14.88 -5.48 -2.00
C ASP A 347 -14.42 -5.46 -3.46
N MET A 348 -13.15 -5.09 -3.65
CA MET A 348 -12.57 -4.98 -4.98
C MET A 348 -12.41 -6.35 -5.66
N ASN A 349 -12.19 -7.43 -4.90
CA ASN A 349 -11.98 -8.76 -5.48
C ASN A 349 -13.23 -9.30 -6.18
N VAL A 350 -14.41 -8.87 -5.73
CA VAL A 350 -15.70 -9.32 -6.29
C VAL A 350 -16.03 -8.58 -7.59
N TYR A 351 -15.67 -7.30 -7.70
CA TYR A 351 -16.15 -6.43 -8.78
C TYR A 351 -15.10 -6.09 -9.84
N LYS A 352 -13.80 -6.11 -9.51
CA LYS A 352 -12.74 -5.50 -10.32
C LYS A 352 -12.69 -6.02 -11.76
N GLU A 353 -12.51 -7.32 -11.97
CA GLU A 353 -12.30 -7.88 -13.31
C GLU A 353 -13.51 -7.65 -14.22
N ASP A 354 -14.70 -8.00 -13.72
CA ASP A 354 -15.97 -7.84 -14.42
C ASP A 354 -16.28 -6.37 -14.75
N LEU A 355 -15.98 -5.46 -13.82
CA LEU A 355 -16.19 -4.02 -14.01
C LEU A 355 -15.22 -3.46 -15.05
N MET A 356 -13.93 -3.81 -14.96
CA MET A 356 -12.91 -3.39 -15.95
C MET A 356 -13.30 -3.83 -17.35
N GLN A 357 -13.60 -5.12 -17.52
CA GLN A 357 -14.02 -5.67 -18.81
C GLN A 357 -15.26 -4.94 -19.36
N ARG A 358 -16.21 -4.57 -18.50
CA ARG A 358 -17.41 -3.85 -18.92
C ARG A 358 -17.12 -2.39 -19.28
N LEU A 359 -16.30 -1.69 -18.50
CA LEU A 359 -15.89 -0.32 -18.77
C LEU A 359 -15.14 -0.22 -20.11
N ASP A 360 -14.21 -1.14 -20.36
CA ASP A 360 -13.46 -1.25 -21.62
C ASP A 360 -14.41 -1.48 -22.81
N ASN A 361 -15.32 -2.45 -22.70
CA ASN A 361 -16.32 -2.72 -23.74
C ASN A 361 -17.28 -1.55 -24.00
N CYS A 362 -17.46 -0.65 -23.02
CA CYS A 362 -18.29 0.54 -23.14
C CYS A 362 -17.48 1.80 -23.47
N GLU A 363 -16.17 1.68 -23.68
CA GLU A 363 -15.24 2.80 -23.94
C GLU A 363 -15.32 3.90 -22.86
N ILE A 364 -15.53 3.50 -21.60
CA ILE A 364 -15.58 4.42 -20.46
C ILE A 364 -14.16 4.56 -19.90
N PRO A 365 -13.53 5.75 -19.94
CA PRO A 365 -12.22 5.96 -19.34
C PRO A 365 -12.33 5.92 -17.81
N TYR A 366 -11.42 5.21 -17.15
CA TYR A 366 -11.39 5.08 -15.70
C TYR A 366 -9.97 5.10 -15.13
N TYR A 367 -9.87 5.48 -13.86
CA TYR A 367 -8.72 5.24 -13.00
C TYR A 367 -9.17 4.31 -11.87
N MET A 368 -8.50 3.17 -11.72
CA MET A 368 -8.73 2.24 -10.61
C MET A 368 -7.60 2.44 -9.60
N ASP A 369 -7.95 2.72 -8.35
CA ASP A 369 -6.97 2.83 -7.26
C ASP A 369 -6.56 1.44 -6.78
N ASP A 370 -5.87 0.71 -7.65
CA ASP A 370 -5.39 -0.64 -7.38
C ASP A 370 -3.98 -0.84 -7.90
N ASN A 371 -3.23 -1.68 -7.21
CA ASN A 371 -1.90 -2.07 -7.63
C ASN A 371 -2.01 -3.10 -8.76
N ILE A 372 -1.33 -2.85 -9.87
CA ILE A 372 -1.20 -3.85 -10.93
C ILE A 372 -0.34 -4.99 -10.40
N SER A 373 -0.94 -6.18 -10.30
CA SER A 373 -0.19 -7.39 -9.96
C SER A 373 0.86 -7.65 -11.03
N ILE A 374 2.12 -7.69 -10.62
CA ILE A 374 3.21 -8.14 -11.50
C ILE A 374 3.21 -9.65 -11.73
N SER A 375 2.32 -10.41 -11.05
CA SER A 375 2.25 -11.87 -11.19
C SER A 375 1.87 -12.31 -12.60
N ASP A 376 1.07 -11.49 -13.30
CA ASP A 376 0.62 -11.74 -14.66
C ASP A 376 1.63 -11.21 -15.70
N ASN A 377 2.76 -10.65 -15.24
CA ASN A 377 3.83 -10.24 -16.13
C ASN A 377 4.52 -11.49 -16.72
N PRO A 378 4.67 -11.58 -18.05
CA PRO A 378 5.30 -12.73 -18.71
C PRO A 378 6.70 -13.07 -18.19
N LEU A 379 7.50 -12.07 -17.79
CA LEU A 379 8.83 -12.27 -17.23
C LEU A 379 8.76 -12.94 -15.85
N VAL A 380 7.82 -12.51 -15.01
CA VAL A 380 7.62 -13.08 -13.66
C VAL A 380 7.10 -14.51 -13.77
N ASP A 381 6.17 -14.78 -14.68
CA ASP A 381 5.69 -16.14 -14.96
C ASP A 381 6.84 -17.03 -15.46
N PHE A 382 7.65 -16.55 -16.41
CA PHE A 382 8.82 -17.27 -16.91
C PHE A 382 9.82 -17.63 -15.81
N LEU A 383 10.16 -16.67 -14.95
CA LEU A 383 11.03 -16.87 -13.79
C LEU A 383 10.50 -17.96 -12.86
N ARG A 384 9.21 -17.90 -12.53
CA ARG A 384 8.56 -18.89 -11.68
C ARG A 384 8.55 -20.26 -12.35
N ALA A 385 8.24 -20.33 -13.64
CA ALA A 385 8.23 -21.57 -14.40
C ALA A 385 9.62 -22.23 -14.41
N ALA A 386 10.69 -21.45 -14.66
CA ALA A 386 12.07 -21.96 -14.65
C ALA A 386 12.48 -22.53 -13.29
N LEU A 387 12.17 -21.82 -12.20
CA LEU A 387 12.45 -22.29 -10.84
C LEU A 387 11.61 -23.52 -10.47
N ASN A 388 10.34 -23.56 -10.88
CA ASN A 388 9.45 -24.68 -10.61
C ASN A 388 9.92 -25.97 -11.31
N VAL A 389 10.49 -25.89 -12.51
CA VAL A 389 11.07 -27.07 -13.19
C VAL A 389 12.12 -27.74 -12.32
N ILE A 390 12.99 -26.96 -11.67
CA ILE A 390 14.03 -27.49 -10.79
C ILE A 390 13.41 -27.99 -9.48
N ALA A 391 12.55 -27.19 -8.86
CA ALA A 391 11.95 -27.49 -7.55
C ALA A 391 11.07 -28.75 -7.58
N GLU A 392 10.34 -28.99 -8.68
CA GLU A 392 9.47 -30.16 -8.86
C GLU A 392 10.19 -31.35 -9.52
N GLY A 393 11.50 -31.25 -9.76
CA GLY A 393 12.29 -32.34 -10.33
C GLY A 393 11.92 -32.68 -11.78
N TYR A 394 11.55 -31.67 -12.58
CA TYR A 394 11.12 -31.77 -13.97
C TYR A 394 9.80 -32.55 -14.12
N SER A 395 8.81 -32.17 -13.32
CA SER A 395 7.43 -32.62 -13.50
C SER A 395 6.94 -32.25 -14.90
N TYR A 396 5.98 -33.02 -15.43
CA TYR A 396 5.41 -32.71 -16.75
C TYR A 396 4.82 -31.29 -16.79
N GLU A 397 4.06 -30.90 -15.76
CA GLU A 397 3.41 -29.59 -15.69
C GLU A 397 4.44 -28.44 -15.64
N SER A 398 5.46 -28.54 -14.79
CA SER A 398 6.49 -27.50 -14.68
C SER A 398 7.27 -27.32 -15.98
N VAL A 399 7.65 -28.42 -16.64
CA VAL A 399 8.36 -28.37 -17.92
C VAL A 399 7.48 -27.76 -19.01
N MET A 400 6.21 -28.18 -19.12
CA MET A 400 5.32 -27.64 -20.14
C MET A 400 4.93 -26.19 -19.88
N HIS A 401 4.82 -25.76 -18.62
CA HIS A 401 4.63 -24.35 -18.28
C HIS A 401 5.83 -23.51 -18.73
N TYR A 402 7.06 -23.93 -18.41
CA TYR A 402 8.28 -23.27 -18.89
C TYR A 402 8.35 -23.25 -20.42
N VAL A 403 8.00 -24.36 -21.08
CA VAL A 403 8.07 -24.47 -22.55
C VAL A 403 7.05 -23.60 -23.28
N ARG A 404 5.90 -23.36 -22.65
CA ARG A 404 4.83 -22.51 -23.20
C ARG A 404 4.96 -21.04 -22.80
N SER A 405 5.97 -20.68 -22.01
CA SER A 405 6.20 -19.31 -21.57
C SER A 405 6.38 -18.36 -22.77
N CYS A 406 5.84 -17.15 -22.66
CA CYS A 406 5.82 -16.18 -23.75
C CYS A 406 7.15 -15.41 -23.92
N MET A 407 8.13 -15.63 -23.05
CA MET A 407 9.41 -14.89 -23.07
C MET A 407 10.39 -15.39 -24.13
N VAL A 408 10.25 -16.65 -24.56
CA VAL A 408 11.14 -17.25 -25.56
C VAL A 408 10.30 -17.73 -26.73
N GLU A 409 10.53 -17.17 -27.92
CA GLU A 409 9.83 -17.62 -29.11
C GLU A 409 10.27 -19.04 -29.47
N ARG A 410 9.32 -19.98 -29.46
CA ARG A 410 9.56 -21.40 -29.72
C ARG A 410 8.63 -21.91 -30.82
N PRO A 411 9.09 -22.81 -31.71
CA PRO A 411 8.24 -23.35 -32.75
C PRO A 411 7.04 -24.11 -32.16
N LYS A 412 5.82 -23.60 -32.39
CA LYS A 412 4.56 -24.19 -31.86
C LYS A 412 4.42 -25.68 -32.15
N LYS A 413 4.91 -26.11 -33.33
CA LYS A 413 4.94 -27.52 -33.74
C LYS A 413 5.76 -28.37 -32.76
N LEU A 414 6.96 -27.92 -32.37
CA LEU A 414 7.84 -28.65 -31.45
C LEU A 414 7.29 -28.68 -30.02
N ILE A 415 6.68 -27.59 -29.55
CA ILE A 415 5.97 -27.55 -28.26
C ILE A 415 4.88 -28.63 -28.23
N TRP A 416 4.02 -28.66 -29.26
CA TRP A 416 2.93 -29.63 -29.36
C TRP A 416 3.44 -31.07 -29.48
N MET A 417 4.55 -31.29 -30.19
CA MET A 417 5.17 -32.61 -30.30
C MET A 417 5.74 -33.08 -28.96
N MET A 418 6.44 -32.19 -28.25
CA MET A 418 7.02 -32.47 -26.93
C MET A 418 5.95 -32.80 -25.90
N ASP A 419 4.87 -32.03 -25.87
CA ASP A 419 3.69 -32.25 -25.04
C ASP A 419 3.14 -33.69 -25.19
N ASN A 420 2.75 -34.04 -26.41
CA ASN A 420 2.20 -35.36 -26.71
C ASN A 420 3.20 -36.49 -26.44
N TYR A 421 4.48 -36.25 -26.70
CA TYR A 421 5.52 -37.23 -26.44
C TYR A 421 5.66 -37.51 -24.93
N MET A 422 5.79 -36.45 -24.13
CA MET A 422 5.91 -36.55 -22.67
C MET A 422 4.68 -37.22 -22.05
N LEU A 423 3.47 -36.89 -22.50
CA LEU A 423 2.24 -37.53 -22.05
C LEU A 423 2.20 -39.02 -22.40
N SER A 424 2.48 -39.38 -23.66
CA SER A 424 2.42 -40.77 -24.13
C SER A 424 3.44 -41.70 -23.47
N ARG A 425 4.58 -41.13 -23.04
CA ARG A 425 5.69 -41.87 -22.42
C ARG A 425 5.75 -41.70 -20.90
N GLY A 426 4.89 -40.87 -20.31
CA GLY A 426 4.88 -40.59 -18.88
C GLY A 426 6.19 -39.96 -18.38
N ILE A 427 6.77 -39.04 -19.15
CA ILE A 427 8.03 -38.37 -18.80
C ILE A 427 7.75 -37.31 -17.73
N LYS A 428 8.27 -37.54 -16.52
CA LYS A 428 8.03 -36.71 -15.33
C LYS A 428 9.26 -36.55 -14.44
N SER A 429 10.46 -36.71 -14.99
CA SER A 429 11.69 -36.59 -14.21
C SER A 429 12.86 -36.14 -15.07
N TYR A 430 13.85 -35.52 -14.44
CA TYR A 430 15.09 -35.11 -15.10
C TYR A 430 15.76 -36.29 -15.83
N LYS A 431 15.89 -37.46 -15.18
CA LYS A 431 16.52 -38.65 -15.80
C LYS A 431 15.79 -39.14 -17.04
N ALA A 432 14.49 -38.90 -17.15
CA ALA A 432 13.71 -39.27 -18.33
C ALA A 432 13.81 -38.21 -19.44
N MET A 433 14.00 -36.95 -19.07
CA MET A 433 14.29 -35.84 -19.99
C MET A 433 15.70 -35.94 -20.58
N GLU A 434 16.70 -36.27 -19.77
CA GLU A 434 18.10 -36.36 -20.21
C GLU A 434 18.37 -37.55 -21.16
N LYS A 435 17.57 -38.62 -21.06
CA LYS A 435 17.71 -39.76 -21.97
C LYS A 435 17.38 -39.38 -23.41
N GLN A 436 18.05 -40.04 -24.35
CA GLN A 436 17.65 -40.00 -25.76
C GLN A 436 16.25 -40.60 -25.92
N TRP A 437 15.44 -39.92 -26.72
CA TRP A 437 14.07 -40.33 -27.04
C TRP A 437 14.10 -41.11 -28.34
N ASP A 438 14.15 -42.44 -28.26
CA ASP A 438 14.40 -43.29 -29.44
C ASP A 438 13.12 -43.91 -30.05
N TYR A 439 11.99 -43.80 -29.35
CA TYR A 439 10.74 -44.48 -29.71
C TYR A 439 9.70 -43.48 -30.19
N VAL A 440 9.18 -43.63 -31.41
CA VAL A 440 8.08 -42.79 -31.92
C VAL A 440 6.71 -43.44 -31.61
N PRO A 441 5.86 -42.82 -30.75
CA PRO A 441 4.50 -43.29 -30.50
C PRO A 441 3.65 -43.30 -31.76
N ARG A 442 2.65 -44.21 -31.83
CA ARG A 442 1.72 -44.29 -32.98
C ARG A 442 0.96 -42.98 -33.23
N SER A 443 0.67 -42.22 -32.17
CA SER A 443 0.04 -40.89 -32.24
C SER A 443 0.93 -39.82 -32.88
N LEU A 444 2.24 -40.07 -32.95
CA LEU A 444 3.26 -39.16 -33.47
C LEU A 444 3.90 -39.70 -34.76
N LYS A 445 3.17 -40.51 -35.53
CA LYS A 445 3.71 -41.14 -36.75
C LYS A 445 4.09 -40.08 -37.80
N GLY A 446 5.33 -40.16 -38.32
CA GLY A 446 5.86 -39.21 -39.32
C GLY A 446 6.65 -38.04 -38.73
N ILE A 447 6.88 -38.03 -37.42
CA ILE A 447 7.68 -37.01 -36.73
C ILE A 447 9.17 -37.32 -36.80
N ASN A 448 9.96 -36.27 -37.03
CA ASN A 448 11.41 -36.33 -36.87
C ASN A 448 11.76 -36.32 -35.37
N ILE A 449 12.19 -37.47 -34.86
CA ILE A 449 12.55 -37.64 -33.45
C ILE A 449 13.88 -36.95 -33.11
N GLU A 450 14.77 -36.75 -34.09
CA GLU A 450 16.04 -36.05 -33.91
C GLU A 450 15.78 -34.55 -33.67
N GLU A 451 14.87 -33.96 -34.43
CA GLU A 451 14.42 -32.57 -34.26
C GLU A 451 13.81 -32.36 -32.86
N LEU A 452 13.03 -33.33 -32.38
CA LEU A 452 12.44 -33.29 -31.04
C LEU A 452 13.48 -33.45 -29.92
N ASN A 453 14.48 -34.33 -30.11
CA ASN A 453 15.58 -34.47 -29.15
C ASN A 453 16.44 -33.20 -29.11
N ALA A 454 16.75 -32.59 -30.26
CA ALA A 454 17.49 -31.32 -30.31
C ALA A 454 16.76 -30.20 -29.57
N PHE A 455 15.44 -30.10 -29.73
CA PHE A 455 14.61 -29.14 -28.98
C PHE A 455 14.62 -29.42 -27.47
N LYS A 456 14.42 -30.68 -27.08
CA LYS A 456 14.48 -31.10 -25.66
C LYS A 456 15.86 -30.80 -25.05
N ASP A 457 16.93 -31.08 -25.78
CA ASP A 457 18.30 -30.83 -25.33
C ASP A 457 18.58 -29.33 -25.19
N SER A 458 18.03 -28.47 -26.07
CA SER A 458 18.14 -27.01 -25.90
C SER A 458 17.47 -26.54 -24.60
N ILE A 459 16.28 -27.07 -24.26
CA ILE A 459 15.60 -26.74 -22.99
C ILE A 459 16.43 -27.14 -21.77
N LEU A 460 17.05 -28.33 -21.80
CA LEU A 460 17.93 -28.77 -20.72
C LEU A 460 19.18 -27.89 -20.61
N GLU A 461 19.71 -27.45 -21.74
CA GLU A 461 20.88 -26.58 -21.80
C GLU A 461 20.57 -25.15 -21.32
N GLU A 462 19.36 -24.66 -21.55
CA GLU A 462 18.86 -23.39 -21.00
C GLU A 462 18.80 -23.45 -19.48
N LEU A 463 18.23 -24.51 -18.89
CA LEU A 463 18.04 -24.64 -17.44
C LEU A 463 19.29 -25.14 -16.70
N LEU A 464 20.36 -25.43 -17.42
CA LEU A 464 21.61 -25.96 -16.86
C LEU A 464 22.25 -25.05 -15.80
N PRO A 465 22.31 -23.71 -15.95
CA PRO A 465 22.86 -22.83 -14.91
C PRO A 465 22.14 -22.99 -13.58
N LEU A 466 20.79 -22.99 -13.59
CA LEU A 466 19.99 -23.20 -12.38
C LEU A 466 20.23 -24.60 -11.80
N LYS A 467 20.20 -25.63 -12.63
CA LYS A 467 20.42 -27.00 -12.16
C LYS A 467 21.77 -27.15 -11.43
N LYS A 468 22.84 -26.57 -11.98
CA LYS A 468 24.18 -26.63 -11.37
C LYS A 468 24.16 -26.03 -9.96
N VAL A 469 23.61 -24.82 -9.83
CA VAL A 469 23.52 -24.13 -8.54
C VAL A 469 22.70 -24.92 -7.51
N PHE A 470 21.57 -25.50 -7.91
CA PHE A 470 20.74 -26.34 -7.03
C PHE A 470 21.36 -27.70 -6.70
N SER A 471 22.45 -28.09 -7.36
CA SER A 471 23.20 -29.34 -7.06
C SER A 471 24.42 -29.10 -6.16
N GLU A 472 24.75 -27.85 -5.85
CA GLU A 472 25.86 -27.50 -4.96
C GLU A 472 25.50 -27.72 -3.48
N GLU A 473 26.51 -28.00 -2.64
CA GLU A 473 26.32 -28.16 -1.19
C GLU A 473 25.92 -26.84 -0.51
N GLU A 474 26.45 -25.70 -0.98
CA GLU A 474 26.13 -24.37 -0.46
C GLU A 474 25.29 -23.56 -1.46
N LEU A 475 23.97 -23.61 -1.27
CA LEU A 475 23.00 -22.82 -2.01
C LEU A 475 22.87 -21.42 -1.38
N THR A 476 23.20 -20.37 -2.15
CA THR A 476 23.02 -18.98 -1.72
C THR A 476 22.12 -18.23 -2.69
N ALA A 477 21.39 -17.23 -2.19
CA ALA A 477 20.50 -16.41 -3.02
C ALA A 477 21.27 -15.73 -4.17
N ASN A 478 22.48 -15.23 -3.93
CA ASN A 478 23.32 -14.62 -4.95
C ASN A 478 23.68 -15.57 -6.10
N LYS A 479 23.97 -16.85 -5.80
CA LYS A 479 24.24 -17.86 -6.83
C LYS A 479 22.98 -18.16 -7.67
N ILE A 480 21.82 -18.24 -7.02
CA ILE A 480 20.54 -18.45 -7.73
C ILE A 480 20.25 -17.27 -8.65
N SER A 481 20.37 -16.04 -8.14
CA SER A 481 20.16 -14.82 -8.95
C SER A 481 21.13 -14.77 -10.13
N ALA A 482 22.41 -15.04 -9.92
CA ALA A 482 23.40 -15.08 -11.01
C ALA A 482 23.07 -16.15 -12.07
N ALA A 483 22.57 -17.32 -11.66
CA ALA A 483 22.14 -18.35 -12.60
C ALA A 483 20.90 -17.94 -13.42
N ILE A 484 19.98 -17.18 -12.82
CA ILE A 484 18.83 -16.60 -13.53
C ILE A 484 19.30 -15.57 -14.57
N PHE A 485 20.20 -14.66 -14.19
CA PHE A 485 20.76 -13.68 -15.13
C PHE A 485 21.49 -14.36 -16.30
N ALA A 486 22.24 -15.43 -16.04
CA ALA A 486 22.88 -16.22 -17.10
C ALA A 486 21.85 -16.86 -18.06
N ILE A 487 20.65 -17.20 -17.58
CA ILE A 487 19.56 -17.69 -18.44
C ILE A 487 19.01 -16.56 -19.30
N PHE A 488 18.81 -15.36 -18.74
CA PHE A 488 18.34 -14.19 -19.49
C PHE A 488 19.31 -13.79 -20.60
N GLU A 489 20.60 -13.70 -20.29
CA GLU A 489 21.65 -13.40 -21.27
C GLU A 489 21.67 -14.44 -22.40
N LYS A 490 21.58 -15.74 -22.05
CA LYS A 490 21.60 -16.82 -23.02
C LYS A 490 20.38 -16.80 -23.96
N LEU A 491 19.23 -16.38 -23.44
CA LEU A 491 17.96 -16.33 -24.18
C LEU A 491 17.74 -15.00 -24.90
N GLY A 492 18.64 -14.02 -24.74
CA GLY A 492 18.48 -12.69 -25.34
C GLY A 492 17.29 -11.92 -24.77
N ILE A 493 16.94 -12.17 -23.51
CA ILE A 493 15.92 -11.38 -22.79
C ILE A 493 16.60 -10.09 -22.34
N GLU A 494 16.30 -8.98 -23.02
CA GLU A 494 16.81 -7.64 -22.65
C GLU A 494 16.21 -7.17 -21.31
N GLU A 495 17.01 -6.42 -20.53
CA GLU A 495 16.64 -5.83 -19.22
C GLU A 495 15.49 -4.81 -19.28
#